data_AF-A0A1D8AH56-F1
#
_entry.id   AF-A0A1D8AH56-F1
#
_cell.length_a   1.000
_cell.length_b   1.000
_cell.length_c   1.000
_cell.angle_alpha   90.00
_cell.angle_beta   90.00
_cell.angle_gamma   90.00
#
_symmetry.space_group_name_H-M   'P 1'
#
loop_
_entity.id
_entity.type
_entity.pdbx_description
1 polymer ?
#
loop_
_entity_poly.entity_id
_entity_poly.type
_entity_poly.pdbx_seq_one_letter_code
_entity_poly.pdbx_strand_id
1 'polypeptide(L)'
;MERINDPHIMDKLLATLEPREEQIVRLRIGGPEGEAQTQRTVASVVGLSPGSIGQIEAKAYRRMRWVMNNLGTDAAVLDALIAKRNADRAREEEVAASAAEAAAREQDQKRIDARHRDERRRAKARKRAWERQLRKAEEQHQALNDEAAYLAQRIIALEGRNRVIRMFLPRNSELERLRARARQCGIEIAQADAGIAKLRSSPPEGPDLAD
;
A
#
# COMPACT_ATOMS: atom_id res chain seq x y z
N MET A 1 -42.29 -15.54 29.62
CA MET A 1 -41.71 -16.31 28.49
C MET A 1 -41.21 -17.65 29.03
N GLU A 2 -42.10 -18.59 29.33
CA GLU A 2 -41.75 -19.74 30.20
C GLU A 2 -42.30 -21.10 29.72
N ARG A 3 -42.71 -21.20 28.45
CA ARG A 3 -43.16 -22.48 27.84
C ARG A 3 -42.27 -22.98 26.69
N ILE A 4 -41.19 -22.28 26.37
CA ILE A 4 -40.33 -22.58 25.21
C ILE A 4 -39.34 -23.72 25.52
N ASN A 5 -39.23 -24.13 26.79
CA ASN A 5 -38.14 -24.97 27.29
C ASN A 5 -38.66 -26.13 28.13
N ASP A 6 -39.80 -26.73 27.78
CA ASP A 6 -40.20 -27.99 28.42
C ASP A 6 -39.25 -29.09 27.90
N PRO A 7 -38.21 -29.47 28.67
CA PRO A 7 -37.09 -30.29 28.15
C PRO A 7 -37.61 -31.63 27.65
N HIS A 8 -38.72 -32.07 28.23
CA HIS A 8 -39.35 -33.34 27.97
C HIS A 8 -40.06 -33.41 26.61
N ILE A 9 -40.57 -32.30 26.08
CA ILE A 9 -41.17 -32.25 24.73
C ILE A 9 -40.07 -32.22 23.68
N MET A 10 -39.01 -31.44 23.92
CA MET A 10 -37.89 -31.37 23.00
C MET A 10 -37.12 -32.70 22.94
N ASP A 11 -36.87 -33.35 24.07
CA ASP A 11 -36.21 -34.67 24.11
C ASP A 11 -37.02 -35.73 23.34
N LYS A 12 -38.36 -35.71 23.46
CA LYS A 12 -39.24 -36.61 22.69
C LYS A 12 -39.18 -36.32 21.20
N LEU A 13 -39.11 -35.05 20.81
CA LEU A 13 -39.01 -34.63 19.42
C LEU A 13 -37.64 -34.99 18.81
N LEU A 14 -36.57 -34.79 19.58
CA LEU A 14 -35.21 -35.15 19.21
C LEU A 14 -35.04 -36.68 19.06
N ALA A 15 -35.71 -37.46 19.90
CA ALA A 15 -35.71 -38.93 19.80
C ALA A 15 -36.37 -39.47 18.51
N THR A 16 -37.07 -38.63 17.73
CA THR A 16 -37.61 -39.01 16.41
C THR A 16 -36.60 -38.86 15.27
N LEU A 17 -35.45 -38.25 15.53
CA LEU A 17 -34.40 -38.02 14.56
C LEU A 17 -33.47 -39.24 14.42
N GLU A 18 -32.69 -39.27 13.34
CA GLU A 18 -31.59 -40.23 13.25
C GLU A 18 -30.53 -39.90 14.33
N PRO A 19 -29.80 -40.88 14.89
CA PRO A 19 -28.86 -40.64 15.99
C PRO A 19 -27.83 -39.53 15.70
N ARG A 20 -27.41 -39.43 14.43
CA ARG A 20 -26.46 -38.40 13.96
C ARG A 20 -27.09 -37.01 13.86
N GLU A 21 -28.36 -36.94 13.46
CA GLU A 21 -29.13 -35.70 13.40
C GLU A 21 -29.42 -35.19 14.80
N GLU A 22 -29.84 -36.07 15.71
CA GLU A 22 -30.06 -35.75 17.12
C GLU A 22 -28.81 -35.17 17.77
N GLN A 23 -27.66 -35.83 17.62
CA GLN A 23 -26.39 -35.37 18.19
C GLN A 23 -26.04 -33.96 17.71
N ILE A 24 -26.16 -33.70 16.40
CA ILE A 24 -25.83 -32.40 15.80
C ILE A 24 -26.80 -31.32 16.30
N VAL A 25 -28.10 -31.61 16.33
CA VAL A 25 -29.12 -30.65 16.77
C VAL A 25 -29.00 -30.36 18.27
N ARG A 26 -28.70 -31.35 19.11
CA ARG A 26 -28.44 -31.15 20.56
C ARG A 26 -27.26 -30.21 20.80
N LEU A 27 -26.14 -30.42 20.10
CA LEU A 27 -24.95 -29.56 20.23
C LEU A 27 -25.22 -28.11 19.76
N ARG A 28 -26.14 -27.92 18.81
CA ARG A 28 -26.46 -26.62 18.20
C ARG A 28 -27.53 -25.84 18.95
N ILE A 29 -28.51 -26.51 19.53
CA ILE A 29 -29.55 -25.86 20.36
C ILE A 29 -28.97 -25.49 21.73
N GLY A 30 -28.02 -26.29 22.23
CA GLY A 30 -27.60 -26.25 23.63
C GLY A 30 -28.61 -26.96 24.50
N GLY A 31 -28.16 -27.53 25.61
CA GLY A 31 -28.99 -28.31 26.52
C GLY A 31 -28.55 -28.13 27.97
N PRO A 32 -29.10 -28.91 28.91
CA PRO A 32 -28.68 -28.85 30.31
C PRO A 32 -27.18 -29.18 30.51
N GLU A 33 -26.56 -29.86 29.54
CA GLU A 33 -25.15 -30.27 29.59
C GLU A 33 -24.16 -29.28 28.92
N GLY A 34 -24.63 -28.18 28.30
CA GLY A 34 -23.71 -27.19 27.72
C GLY A 34 -24.32 -26.12 26.81
N GLU A 35 -23.53 -25.09 26.54
CA GLU A 35 -23.89 -23.96 25.67
C GLU A 35 -24.05 -24.36 24.20
N ALA A 36 -24.90 -23.62 23.48
CA ALA A 36 -25.09 -23.76 22.05
C ALA A 36 -23.78 -23.50 21.28
N GLN A 37 -23.33 -24.48 20.48
CA GLN A 37 -22.07 -24.38 19.74
C GLN A 37 -22.28 -23.85 18.31
N THR A 38 -21.26 -23.25 17.69
CA THR A 38 -21.32 -22.84 16.28
C THR A 38 -21.26 -24.04 15.33
N GLN A 39 -21.73 -23.90 14.09
CA GLN A 39 -21.59 -24.97 13.07
C GLN A 39 -20.14 -25.39 12.88
N ARG A 40 -19.19 -24.46 13.00
CA ARG A 40 -17.75 -24.72 12.87
C ARG A 40 -17.22 -25.54 14.03
N THR A 41 -17.64 -25.25 15.25
CA THR A 41 -17.27 -26.02 16.44
C THR A 41 -17.86 -27.44 16.36
N VAL A 42 -19.14 -27.56 16.02
CA VAL A 42 -19.81 -28.87 15.87
C VAL A 42 -19.20 -29.70 14.73
N ALA A 43 -18.86 -29.06 13.61
CA ALA A 43 -18.11 -29.67 12.51
C ALA A 43 -16.78 -30.26 12.98
N SER A 44 -16.03 -29.54 13.83
CA SER A 44 -14.79 -30.03 14.42
C SER A 44 -15.00 -31.23 15.34
N VAL A 45 -16.07 -31.23 16.14
CA VAL A 45 -16.38 -32.32 17.09
C VAL A 45 -16.84 -33.59 16.37
N VAL A 46 -17.67 -33.45 15.34
CA VAL A 46 -18.28 -34.57 14.61
C VAL A 46 -17.43 -35.03 13.41
N GLY A 47 -16.34 -34.32 13.09
CA GLY A 47 -15.45 -34.64 11.99
C GLY A 47 -16.07 -34.41 10.61
N LEU A 48 -16.91 -33.37 10.47
CA LEU A 48 -17.61 -33.02 9.24
C LEU A 48 -17.26 -31.61 8.77
N SER A 49 -17.62 -31.26 7.53
CA SER A 49 -17.54 -29.87 7.09
C SER A 49 -18.67 -29.03 7.71
N PRO A 50 -18.48 -27.72 7.99
CA PRO A 50 -19.55 -26.84 8.48
C PRO A 50 -20.78 -26.82 7.57
N GLY A 51 -20.58 -26.90 6.24
CA GLY A 51 -21.67 -26.99 5.27
C GLY A 51 -22.50 -28.28 5.41
N SER A 52 -21.83 -29.41 5.68
CA SER A 52 -22.51 -30.69 5.93
C SER A 52 -23.35 -30.65 7.20
N ILE A 53 -22.86 -29.99 8.25
CA ILE A 53 -23.64 -29.77 9.49
C ILE A 53 -24.94 -29.02 9.18
N GLY A 54 -24.87 -27.92 8.42
CA GLY A 54 -26.05 -27.16 8.04
C GLY A 54 -27.08 -27.94 7.21
N GLN A 55 -26.62 -28.85 6.34
CA GLN A 55 -27.52 -29.73 5.58
C GLN A 55 -28.22 -30.75 6.48
N ILE A 56 -27.49 -31.36 7.41
CA ILE A 56 -28.03 -32.33 8.37
C ILE A 56 -29.03 -31.65 9.30
N GLU A 57 -28.71 -30.47 9.83
CA GLU A 57 -29.65 -29.64 10.61
C GLU A 57 -30.92 -29.35 9.81
N ALA A 58 -30.80 -28.92 8.55
CA ALA A 58 -31.97 -28.60 7.72
C ALA A 58 -32.83 -29.82 7.41
N LYS A 59 -32.24 -31.03 7.36
CA LYS A 59 -32.98 -32.30 7.25
C LYS A 59 -33.70 -32.62 8.56
N ALA A 60 -33.02 -32.48 9.69
CA ALA A 60 -33.58 -32.69 11.02
C ALA A 60 -34.77 -31.76 11.31
N TYR A 61 -34.62 -30.45 11.10
CA TYR A 61 -35.71 -29.48 11.31
C TYR A 61 -36.92 -29.75 10.40
N ARG A 62 -36.70 -30.21 9.15
CA ARG A 62 -37.80 -30.62 8.26
C ARG A 62 -38.54 -31.84 8.78
N ARG A 63 -37.82 -32.84 9.30
CA ARG A 63 -38.39 -34.03 9.90
C ARG A 63 -39.18 -33.70 11.18
N MET A 64 -38.62 -32.87 12.06
CA MET A 64 -39.29 -32.39 13.27
C MET A 64 -40.58 -31.64 12.92
N ARG A 65 -40.54 -30.76 11.91
CA ARG A 65 -41.74 -30.03 11.45
C ARG A 65 -42.83 -30.97 10.94
N TRP A 66 -42.46 -32.00 10.16
CA TRP A 66 -43.41 -32.99 9.69
C TRP A 66 -44.07 -33.75 10.85
N VAL A 67 -43.28 -34.17 11.85
CA VAL A 67 -43.77 -34.86 13.05
C VAL A 67 -44.74 -33.96 13.83
N MET A 68 -44.38 -32.70 14.07
CA MET A 68 -45.22 -31.76 14.81
C MET A 68 -46.55 -31.45 14.10
N ASN A 69 -46.52 -31.30 12.78
CA ASN A 69 -47.71 -31.06 11.97
C ASN A 69 -48.68 -32.25 12.00
N ASN A 70 -48.16 -33.48 11.99
CA ASN A 70 -49.00 -34.69 12.03
C ASN A 70 -49.56 -34.99 13.43
N LEU A 71 -48.89 -34.54 14.50
CA LEU A 71 -49.33 -34.70 15.88
C LEU A 71 -50.28 -33.58 16.35
N GLY A 72 -50.55 -32.57 15.51
CA GLY A 72 -51.42 -31.43 15.86
C GLY A 72 -50.84 -30.51 16.94
N THR A 73 -49.52 -30.60 17.19
CA THR A 73 -48.80 -29.80 18.18
C THR A 73 -48.40 -28.43 17.65
N ASP A 74 -48.42 -27.42 18.52
CA ASP A 74 -48.04 -26.04 18.19
C ASP A 74 -46.55 -25.93 17.77
N ALA A 75 -46.32 -25.52 16.53
CA ALA A 75 -45.01 -25.37 15.89
C ALA A 75 -44.20 -24.15 16.35
N ALA A 76 -44.77 -23.30 17.22
CA ALA A 76 -44.14 -22.06 17.67
C ALA A 76 -42.73 -22.23 18.27
N VAL A 77 -42.49 -23.33 19.00
CA VAL A 77 -41.17 -23.62 19.61
C VAL A 77 -40.11 -23.91 18.54
N LEU A 78 -40.48 -24.67 17.51
CA LEU A 78 -39.59 -25.00 16.40
C LEU A 78 -39.29 -23.76 15.55
N ASP A 79 -40.29 -22.91 15.33
CA ASP A 79 -40.14 -21.65 14.60
C ASP A 79 -39.24 -20.66 15.34
N ALA A 80 -39.35 -20.55 16.66
CA ALA A 80 -38.47 -19.71 17.46
C ALA A 80 -37.00 -20.14 17.36
N LEU A 81 -36.73 -21.45 17.34
CA LEU A 81 -35.37 -22.00 17.19
C LEU A 81 -34.79 -21.74 15.79
N ILE A 82 -35.59 -21.94 14.74
CA ILE A 82 -35.18 -21.64 13.36
C ILE A 82 -34.91 -20.13 13.19
N ALA A 83 -35.74 -19.28 13.79
CA ALA A 83 -35.56 -17.83 13.77
C ALA A 83 -34.27 -17.39 14.49
N LYS A 84 -34.00 -17.93 15.69
CA LYS A 84 -32.75 -17.67 16.43
C LYS A 84 -31.52 -18.05 15.61
N ARG A 85 -31.53 -19.24 14.99
CA ARG A 85 -30.45 -19.72 14.11
C ARG A 85 -30.19 -18.76 12.94
N ASN A 86 -31.26 -18.31 12.27
CA ASN A 86 -31.13 -17.41 11.14
C ASN A 86 -30.58 -16.04 11.57
N ALA A 87 -30.98 -15.55 12.74
CA ALA A 87 -30.46 -14.31 13.31
C ALA A 87 -28.98 -14.43 13.69
N ASP A 88 -28.56 -15.54 14.30
CA ASP A 88 -27.15 -15.78 14.64
C ASP A 88 -26.28 -15.87 13.38
N ARG A 89 -26.77 -16.54 12.32
CA ARG A 89 -26.11 -16.57 11.02
C ARG A 89 -25.99 -15.18 10.37
N ALA A 90 -27.05 -14.37 10.43
CA ALA A 90 -27.03 -13.02 9.89
C ALA A 90 -25.99 -12.14 10.62
N ARG A 91 -25.88 -12.25 11.95
CA ARG A 91 -24.85 -11.55 12.73
C ARG A 91 -23.44 -12.00 12.35
N GLU A 92 -23.21 -13.30 12.15
CA GLU A 92 -21.92 -13.82 11.68
C GLU A 92 -21.56 -13.28 10.29
N GLU A 93 -22.54 -13.22 9.38
CA GLU A 93 -22.37 -12.67 8.02
C GLU A 93 -22.11 -11.16 8.04
N GLU A 94 -22.78 -10.39 8.91
CA GLU A 94 -22.53 -8.95 9.12
C GLU A 94 -21.13 -8.68 9.68
N VAL A 95 -20.70 -9.46 10.69
CA VAL A 95 -19.34 -9.36 11.25
C VAL A 95 -18.29 -9.71 10.20
N ALA A 96 -18.53 -10.76 9.41
CA ALA A 96 -17.63 -11.13 8.31
C ALA A 96 -17.57 -10.07 7.21
N ALA A 97 -18.70 -9.47 6.85
CA ALA A 97 -18.76 -8.38 5.88
C ALA A 97 -18.02 -7.13 6.38
N SER A 98 -18.25 -6.73 7.63
CA SER A 98 -17.54 -5.61 8.28
C SER A 98 -16.04 -5.85 8.35
N ALA A 99 -15.61 -7.06 8.71
CA ALA A 99 -14.19 -7.44 8.72
C ALA A 99 -13.57 -7.42 7.31
N ALA A 100 -14.31 -7.88 6.30
CA ALA A 100 -13.86 -7.83 4.91
C ALA A 100 -13.73 -6.38 4.40
N GLU A 101 -14.68 -5.50 4.75
CA GLU A 101 -14.59 -4.08 4.44
C GLU A 101 -13.41 -3.39 5.14
N ALA A 102 -13.18 -3.69 6.42
CA ALA A 102 -12.04 -3.16 7.16
C ALA A 102 -10.71 -3.61 6.53
N ALA A 103 -10.59 -4.89 6.17
CA ALA A 103 -9.41 -5.43 5.49
C ALA A 103 -9.19 -4.79 4.10
N ALA A 104 -10.27 -4.53 3.35
CA ALA A 104 -10.18 -3.83 2.06
C ALA A 104 -9.67 -2.39 2.23
N ARG A 105 -10.21 -1.64 3.19
CA ARG A 105 -9.75 -0.28 3.51
C ARG A 105 -8.28 -0.26 3.94
N GLU A 106 -7.85 -1.22 4.75
CA GLU A 106 -6.45 -1.33 5.17
C GLU A 106 -5.53 -1.61 3.97
N GLN A 107 -5.94 -2.48 3.03
CA GLN A 107 -5.18 -2.73 1.81
C GLN A 107 -5.06 -1.48 0.92
N ASP A 108 -6.14 -0.71 0.79
CA ASP A 108 -6.12 0.52 0.00
C ASP A 108 -5.24 1.59 0.65
N GLN A 109 -5.26 1.71 1.99
CA GLN A 109 -4.34 2.59 2.70
C GLN A 109 -2.88 2.18 2.47
N LYS A 110 -2.57 0.88 2.56
CA LYS A 110 -1.21 0.36 2.27
C LYS A 110 -0.77 0.67 0.84
N ARG A 111 -1.68 0.63 -0.14
CA ARG A 111 -1.39 1.00 -1.54
C ARG A 111 -1.11 2.50 -1.68
N ILE A 112 -1.88 3.35 -1.01
CA ILE A 112 -1.66 4.80 -0.99
C ILE A 112 -0.30 5.11 -0.35
N ASP A 113 0.01 4.51 0.80
CA ASP A 113 1.28 4.71 1.51
C ASP A 113 2.47 4.20 0.68
N ALA A 114 2.32 3.08 -0.04
CA ALA A 114 3.33 2.60 -0.98
C ALA A 114 3.60 3.62 -2.11
N ARG A 115 2.53 4.18 -2.70
CA ARG A 115 2.65 5.24 -3.73
C ARG A 115 3.37 6.47 -3.20
N HIS A 116 3.04 6.93 -1.98
CA HIS A 116 3.73 8.06 -1.36
C HIS A 116 5.20 7.77 -1.10
N ARG A 117 5.55 6.58 -0.63
CA ARG A 117 6.95 6.17 -0.42
C ARG A 117 7.73 6.17 -1.74
N ASP A 118 7.14 5.65 -2.81
CA ASP A 118 7.78 5.63 -4.12
C ASP A 118 7.92 7.03 -4.71
N GLU A 119 6.94 7.92 -4.54
CA GLU A 119 7.06 9.30 -4.98
C GLU A 119 8.15 10.06 -4.21
N ARG A 120 8.30 9.84 -2.89
CA ARG A 120 9.43 10.39 -2.11
C ARG A 120 10.79 9.91 -2.66
N ARG A 121 10.90 8.62 -3.02
CA ARG A 121 12.12 8.07 -3.63
C ARG A 121 12.42 8.72 -4.98
N ARG A 122 11.38 8.89 -5.82
CA ARG A 122 11.51 9.56 -7.13
C ARG A 122 11.90 11.02 -6.97
N ALA A 123 11.28 11.76 -6.05
CA ALA A 123 11.64 13.13 -5.72
C ALA A 123 13.11 13.24 -5.28
N LYS A 124 13.57 12.36 -4.38
CA LYS A 124 14.99 12.31 -3.95
C LYS A 124 15.93 12.00 -5.12
N ALA A 125 15.54 11.12 -6.03
CA ALA A 125 16.31 10.81 -7.23
C ALA A 125 16.37 12.00 -8.20
N ARG A 126 15.25 12.72 -8.42
CA ARG A 126 15.18 13.97 -9.21
C ARG A 126 16.11 15.03 -8.61
N LYS A 127 16.03 15.26 -7.29
CA LYS A 127 16.90 16.19 -6.55
C LYS A 127 18.38 15.87 -6.76
N ARG A 128 18.78 14.62 -6.51
CA ARG A 128 20.18 14.18 -6.71
C ARG A 128 20.64 14.29 -8.16
N ALA A 129 19.77 14.03 -9.14
CA ALA A 129 20.11 14.17 -10.55
C ALA A 129 20.35 15.64 -10.92
N TRP A 130 19.49 16.53 -10.44
CA TRP A 130 19.64 17.97 -10.60
C TRP A 130 20.91 18.50 -9.91
N GLU A 131 21.19 18.09 -8.67
CA GLU A 131 22.43 18.46 -7.96
C GLU A 131 23.68 18.04 -8.73
N ARG A 132 23.68 16.84 -9.35
CA ARG A 132 24.79 16.39 -10.20
C ARG A 132 24.94 17.23 -11.47
N GLN A 133 23.84 17.66 -12.08
CA GLN A 133 23.89 18.54 -13.24
C GLN A 133 24.43 19.92 -12.87
N LEU A 134 23.95 20.48 -11.76
CA LEU A 134 24.42 21.76 -11.25
C LEU A 134 25.92 21.71 -10.94
N ARG A 135 26.37 20.68 -10.21
CA ARG A 135 27.78 20.49 -9.89
C ARG A 135 28.65 20.39 -11.15
N LYS A 136 28.23 19.62 -12.16
CA LYS A 136 28.97 19.52 -13.42
C LYS A 136 29.05 20.87 -14.16
N ALA A 137 27.96 21.63 -14.16
CA ALA A 137 27.93 22.95 -14.77
C ALA A 137 28.85 23.93 -14.03
N GLU A 138 28.86 23.89 -12.69
CA GLU A 138 29.78 24.67 -11.84
C GLU A 138 31.24 24.27 -12.06
N GLU A 139 31.55 22.97 -12.17
CA GLU A 139 32.89 22.47 -12.50
C GLU A 139 33.36 22.95 -13.89
N GLN A 140 32.48 22.93 -14.90
CA GLN A 140 32.78 23.46 -16.24
C GLN A 140 33.01 24.98 -16.21
N HIS A 141 32.16 25.72 -15.51
CA HIS A 141 32.31 27.15 -15.33
C HIS A 141 33.63 27.49 -14.63
N GLN A 142 34.02 26.74 -13.60
CA GLN A 142 35.30 26.94 -12.92
C GLN A 142 36.49 26.67 -13.86
N ALA A 143 36.44 25.58 -14.63
CA ALA A 143 37.51 25.27 -15.59
C ALA A 143 37.69 26.37 -16.65
N LEU A 144 36.59 26.95 -17.14
CA LEU A 144 36.63 28.09 -18.07
C LEU A 144 37.23 29.34 -17.41
N ASN A 145 36.90 29.61 -16.14
CA ASN A 145 37.51 30.72 -15.40
C ASN A 145 39.02 30.53 -15.19
N ASP A 146 39.44 29.30 -14.87
CA ASP A 146 40.86 28.97 -14.73
C ASP A 146 41.61 29.13 -16.07
N GLU A 147 41.00 28.72 -17.19
CA GLU A 147 41.54 28.94 -18.53
C GLU A 147 41.62 30.44 -18.87
N ALA A 148 40.58 31.21 -18.58
CA ALA A 148 40.58 32.66 -18.79
C ALA A 148 41.67 33.35 -17.97
N ALA A 149 41.88 32.95 -16.71
CA ALA A 149 42.94 33.45 -15.86
C ALA A 149 44.33 33.10 -16.43
N TYR A 150 44.54 31.87 -16.90
CA TYR A 150 45.77 31.45 -17.55
C TYR A 150 46.06 32.27 -18.82
N LEU A 151 45.06 32.46 -19.68
CA LEU A 151 45.19 33.27 -20.90
C LEU A 151 45.53 34.72 -20.58
N ALA A 152 44.90 35.30 -19.55
CA ALA A 152 45.20 36.67 -19.10
C ALA A 152 46.65 36.80 -18.62
N GLN A 153 47.12 35.88 -17.77
CA GLN A 153 48.51 35.85 -17.31
C GLN A 153 49.48 35.69 -18.48
N ARG A 154 49.17 34.82 -19.44
CA ARG A 154 50.00 34.60 -20.63
C ARG A 154 50.08 35.85 -21.51
N ILE A 155 48.97 36.55 -21.72
CA ILE A 155 48.93 37.81 -22.47
C ILE A 155 49.83 38.85 -21.78
N ILE A 156 49.68 39.04 -20.45
CA ILE A 156 50.51 39.96 -19.66
C ILE A 156 52.00 39.61 -19.81
N ALA A 157 52.36 38.33 -19.69
CA ALA A 157 53.75 37.89 -19.81
C ALA A 157 54.34 38.14 -21.22
N LEU A 158 53.54 37.94 -22.28
CA LEU A 158 53.94 38.24 -23.65
C LEU A 158 54.09 39.74 -23.92
N GLU A 159 53.21 40.54 -23.33
CA GLU A 159 53.26 42.01 -23.45
C GLU A 159 54.44 42.61 -22.70
N GLY A 160 54.81 42.04 -21.55
CA GLY A 160 55.95 42.44 -20.72
C GLY A 160 57.34 42.07 -21.26
N ARG A 161 57.44 41.30 -22.37
CA ARG A 161 58.74 40.92 -22.95
C ARG A 161 59.57 42.15 -23.37
N ASN A 162 60.88 42.13 -23.09
CA ASN A 162 61.80 43.18 -23.52
C ASN A 162 61.94 43.25 -25.06
N ARG A 163 62.24 44.43 -25.61
CA ARG A 163 62.30 44.76 -27.05
C ARG A 163 63.18 43.80 -27.85
N VAL A 164 64.30 43.33 -27.29
CA VAL A 164 65.22 42.39 -27.95
C VAL A 164 64.52 41.05 -28.23
N ILE A 165 63.82 40.48 -27.24
CA ILE A 165 63.09 39.20 -27.39
C ILE A 165 61.95 39.33 -28.42
N ARG A 166 61.33 40.52 -28.53
CA ARG A 166 60.28 40.79 -29.52
C ARG A 166 60.78 40.82 -30.97
N MET A 167 62.06 41.08 -31.20
CA MET A 167 62.63 41.09 -32.55
C MET A 167 62.81 39.67 -33.12
N PHE A 168 62.95 38.65 -32.26
CA PHE A 168 63.25 37.28 -32.69
C PHE A 168 62.07 36.30 -32.60
N LEU A 169 61.01 36.63 -31.84
CA LEU A 169 59.82 35.78 -31.72
C LEU A 169 58.54 36.46 -32.25
N PRO A 170 57.66 35.73 -32.96
CA PRO A 170 56.40 36.25 -33.47
C PRO A 170 55.45 36.60 -32.31
N ARG A 171 55.39 37.87 -31.94
CA ARG A 171 54.58 38.39 -30.82
C ARG A 171 53.14 38.67 -31.20
N ASN A 172 52.91 39.34 -32.34
CA ASN A 172 51.60 39.90 -32.66
C ASN A 172 50.59 38.81 -33.01
N SER A 173 50.98 37.82 -33.79
CA SER A 173 50.11 36.67 -34.13
C SER A 173 49.80 35.78 -32.92
N GLU A 174 50.76 35.58 -32.01
CA GLU A 174 50.54 34.84 -30.74
C GLU A 174 49.57 35.60 -29.83
N LEU A 175 49.73 36.93 -29.69
CA LEU A 175 48.82 37.78 -28.91
C LEU A 175 47.41 37.83 -29.50
N GLU A 176 47.27 37.93 -30.82
CA GLU A 176 45.97 37.90 -31.49
C GLU A 176 45.23 36.59 -31.25
N ARG A 177 45.92 35.45 -31.35
CA ARG A 177 45.36 34.12 -31.05
C ARG A 177 44.92 34.01 -29.60
N LEU A 178 45.75 34.43 -28.65
CA LEU A 178 45.42 34.36 -27.23
C LEU A 178 44.26 35.28 -26.86
N ARG A 179 44.22 36.50 -27.41
CA ARG A 179 43.09 37.42 -27.23
C ARG A 179 41.81 36.88 -27.87
N ALA A 180 41.90 36.23 -29.02
CA ALA A 180 40.76 35.57 -29.65
C ALA A 180 40.22 34.42 -28.78
N ARG A 181 41.10 33.56 -28.25
CA ARG A 181 40.70 32.50 -27.31
C ARG A 181 40.13 33.07 -26.01
N ALA A 182 40.70 34.14 -25.47
CA ALA A 182 40.19 34.79 -24.26
C ALA A 182 38.77 35.37 -24.46
N ARG A 183 38.50 35.98 -25.63
CA ARG A 183 37.14 36.42 -25.99
C ARG A 183 36.17 35.25 -26.10
N GLN A 184 36.60 34.17 -26.75
CA GLN A 184 35.81 32.95 -26.88
C GLN A 184 35.49 32.32 -25.51
N CYS A 185 36.49 32.25 -24.63
CA CYS A 185 36.34 31.79 -23.25
C CYS A 185 35.35 32.66 -22.46
N GLY A 186 35.38 33.99 -22.66
CA GLY A 186 34.41 34.90 -22.04
C GLY A 186 32.97 34.66 -22.50
N ILE A 187 32.76 34.33 -23.78
CA ILE A 187 31.43 33.94 -24.30
C ILE A 187 30.98 32.61 -23.68
N GLU A 188 31.89 31.63 -23.60
CA GLU A 188 31.62 30.31 -22.99
C GLU A 188 31.26 30.44 -21.49
N ILE A 189 31.94 31.32 -20.74
CA ILE A 189 31.63 31.62 -19.34
C ILE A 189 30.23 32.22 -19.23
N ALA A 190 29.90 33.24 -20.02
CA ALA A 190 28.57 33.86 -19.98
C ALA A 190 27.44 32.87 -20.33
N GLN A 191 27.70 31.93 -21.25
CA GLN A 191 26.76 30.85 -21.57
C GLN A 191 26.61 29.86 -20.41
N ALA A 192 27.71 29.49 -19.76
CA ALA A 192 27.70 28.63 -18.58
C ALA A 192 26.94 29.28 -17.41
N ASP A 193 27.16 30.58 -17.16
CA ASP A 193 26.44 31.36 -16.15
C ASP A 193 24.93 31.38 -16.41
N ALA A 194 24.53 31.65 -17.66
CA ALA A 194 23.12 31.60 -18.06
C ALA A 194 22.52 30.19 -17.87
N GLY A 195 23.28 29.14 -18.16
CA GLY A 195 22.89 27.75 -17.94
C GLY A 195 22.71 27.41 -16.46
N ILE A 196 23.65 27.81 -15.61
CA ILE A 196 23.59 27.64 -14.15
C ILE A 196 22.41 28.42 -13.56
N ALA A 197 22.23 29.67 -13.98
CA ALA A 197 21.10 30.51 -13.54
C ALA A 197 19.75 29.86 -13.88
N LYS A 198 19.62 29.31 -15.10
CA LYS A 198 18.42 28.57 -15.52
C LYS A 198 18.17 27.32 -14.68
N LEU A 199 19.22 26.55 -14.37
CA LEU A 199 19.12 25.38 -13.50
C LEU A 199 18.68 25.76 -12.08
N ARG A 200 19.20 26.86 -11.55
CA ARG A 200 18.83 27.39 -10.22
C ARG A 200 17.42 27.96 -10.16
N SER A 201 16.90 28.53 -11.26
CA SER A 201 15.52 29.03 -11.33
C SER A 201 14.47 27.94 -11.47
N SER A 202 14.86 26.70 -11.75
CA SER A 202 13.93 25.56 -11.93
C SER A 202 14.40 24.34 -11.15
N PRO A 203 14.34 24.37 -9.80
CA PRO A 203 14.62 23.21 -8.97
C PRO A 203 13.53 22.14 -9.16
N PRO A 204 13.87 20.85 -9.00
CA PRO A 204 12.89 19.78 -9.13
C PRO A 204 11.86 19.84 -8.01
N GLU A 205 10.57 19.93 -8.38
CA GLU A 205 9.46 19.85 -7.43
C GLU A 205 9.31 18.44 -6.85
N GLY A 206 9.01 18.40 -5.56
CA GLY A 206 8.73 17.19 -4.80
C GLY A 206 8.13 17.55 -3.45
N PRO A 207 7.46 16.62 -2.76
CA PRO A 207 7.01 16.86 -1.39
C PRO A 207 8.21 17.34 -0.59
N ASP A 208 8.07 18.48 0.10
CA ASP A 208 9.13 19.07 0.91
C ASP A 208 9.79 17.96 1.72
N LEU A 209 11.02 17.63 1.31
CA LEU A 209 11.90 16.79 2.10
C LEU A 209 12.42 17.72 3.21
N ALA A 210 11.51 18.15 4.08
CA ALA A 210 11.88 18.64 5.40
C ALA A 210 12.48 17.44 6.12
N ASP A 211 13.81 17.48 6.21
CA ASP A 211 14.59 16.58 7.06
C ASP A 211 14.22 16.79 8.54
#